data_AF-A0A5C3LF30-F1
#
_entry.id   AF-A0A5C3LF30-F1
#
_cell.length_a   1.000
_cell.length_b   1.000
_cell.length_c   1.000
_cell.angle_alpha   90.00
_cell.angle_beta   90.00
_cell.angle_gamma   90.00
#
_symmetry.space_group_name_H-M   'P 1'
#
loop_
_entity.id
_entity.type
_entity.pdbx_description
1 polymer ?
#
loop_
_entity_poly.entity_id
_entity_poly.type
_entity_poly.pdbx_seq_one_letter_code
_entity_poly.pdbx_strand_id
1 'polypeptide(L)'
;RHPGGTYNTPRTPFDLYTPRFVKGKGAGKVGLCPICVERSQRGGEGKKVWLAMKFSAFNYHMQYAHGISSTTGLPFSPPLAFRIAPRPNSSKNEKQKIEQGRCHKCLKWVAVEGIKTMTCKVKELFWWKHAASCHKKSIVKGEGDPFEDDDVFKRLVELDGAQTQT
;
A
#
# COMPACT_ATOMS: atom_id res chain seq x y z
N ARG A 1 -11.98 20.39 6.45
CA ARG A 1 -12.94 20.79 5.38
C ARG A 1 -13.38 19.52 4.64
N HIS A 2 -14.68 19.31 4.41
CA HIS A 2 -15.20 18.15 3.71
C HIS A 2 -14.51 17.97 2.34
N PRO A 3 -13.99 16.77 1.99
CA PRO A 3 -13.19 16.62 0.78
C PRO A 3 -14.02 16.68 -0.51
N GLY A 4 -15.34 16.50 -0.41
CA GLY A 4 -16.29 16.38 -1.52
C GLY A 4 -16.71 14.92 -1.73
N GLY A 5 -17.81 14.70 -2.47
CA GLY A 5 -18.35 13.36 -2.74
C GLY A 5 -19.24 12.80 -1.63
N THR A 6 -19.66 11.56 -1.79
CA THR A 6 -20.47 10.81 -0.83
C THR A 6 -19.57 9.92 0.00
N TYR A 7 -19.82 9.84 1.31
CA TYR A 7 -19.11 8.92 2.19
C TYR A 7 -19.33 7.47 1.74
N ASN A 8 -18.26 6.69 1.77
CA ASN A 8 -18.25 5.28 1.37
C ASN A 8 -17.65 4.46 2.52
N THR A 9 -18.49 3.67 3.16
CA THR A 9 -18.13 2.87 4.33
C THR A 9 -17.03 1.87 3.97
N PRO A 10 -15.93 1.82 4.75
CA PRO A 10 -14.87 0.84 4.53
C PRO A 10 -15.30 -0.57 4.96
N ARG A 11 -14.56 -1.61 4.51
CA ARG A 11 -14.87 -3.01 4.87
C ARG A 11 -14.67 -3.28 6.36
N THR A 12 -13.63 -2.69 6.93
CA THR A 12 -13.31 -2.69 8.36
C THR A 12 -12.79 -1.30 8.73
N PRO A 13 -12.74 -0.92 10.03
CA PRO A 13 -12.18 0.37 10.46
C PRO A 13 -10.74 0.57 9.97
N PHE A 14 -9.94 -0.51 9.95
CA PHE A 14 -8.54 -0.53 9.54
C PHE A 14 -8.30 -0.66 8.02
N ASP A 15 -9.35 -0.77 7.20
CA ASP A 15 -9.20 -0.95 5.74
C ASP A 15 -8.65 0.32 5.08
N LEU A 16 -7.36 0.39 4.83
CA LEU A 16 -6.68 1.51 4.16
C LEU A 16 -6.93 1.56 2.65
N TYR A 17 -7.46 0.49 2.05
CA TYR A 17 -7.66 0.42 0.60
C TYR A 17 -8.96 1.11 0.16
N THR A 18 -10.06 0.89 0.88
CA THR A 18 -11.37 1.38 0.43
C THR A 18 -11.45 2.91 0.48
N PRO A 19 -11.79 3.61 -0.62
CA PRO A 19 -11.90 5.06 -0.59
C PRO A 19 -13.00 5.47 0.40
N ARG A 20 -12.71 6.41 1.30
CA ARG A 20 -13.71 6.92 2.26
C ARG A 20 -14.74 7.85 1.61
N PHE A 21 -14.41 8.40 0.45
CA PHE A 21 -15.31 9.25 -0.34
C PHE A 21 -15.27 8.85 -1.81
N VAL A 22 -16.45 8.81 -2.43
CA VAL A 22 -16.63 8.49 -3.85
C VAL A 22 -17.52 9.54 -4.52
N LYS A 23 -17.38 9.74 -5.83
CA LYS A 23 -18.32 10.55 -6.63
C LYS A 23 -18.44 10.00 -8.05
N GLY A 24 -19.50 10.41 -8.74
CA GLY A 24 -19.81 9.93 -10.09
C GLY A 24 -20.42 8.52 -10.11
N LYS A 25 -20.76 8.04 -11.31
CA LYS A 25 -21.39 6.75 -11.56
C LYS A 25 -20.74 6.07 -12.78
N GLY A 26 -20.88 4.75 -12.89
CA GLY A 26 -20.38 3.98 -14.05
C GLY A 26 -18.89 4.21 -14.32
N ALA A 27 -18.55 4.55 -15.58
CA ALA A 27 -17.18 4.82 -15.99
C ALA A 27 -16.59 6.11 -15.37
N GLY A 28 -17.44 7.07 -15.00
CA GLY A 28 -17.03 8.31 -14.33
C GLY A 28 -16.91 8.18 -12.81
N LYS A 29 -17.11 6.99 -12.24
CA LYS A 29 -16.96 6.78 -10.78
C LYS A 29 -15.48 6.91 -10.39
N VAL A 30 -15.22 7.84 -9.46
CA VAL A 30 -13.90 8.07 -8.88
C VAL A 30 -13.94 7.89 -7.36
N GLY A 31 -12.82 7.41 -6.82
CA GLY A 31 -12.57 7.31 -5.38
C GLY A 31 -11.47 8.27 -4.95
N LEU A 32 -11.64 8.91 -3.81
CA LEU A 32 -10.59 9.71 -3.18
C LEU A 32 -9.59 8.78 -2.48
N CYS A 33 -8.29 8.93 -2.78
CA CYS A 33 -7.25 8.22 -2.05
C CYS A 33 -7.28 8.62 -0.56
N PRO A 34 -7.51 7.66 0.37
CA PRO A 34 -7.58 7.96 1.79
C PRO A 34 -6.21 8.31 2.40
N ILE A 35 -5.10 7.97 1.73
CA ILE A 35 -3.74 8.22 2.24
C ILE A 35 -3.24 9.59 1.77
N CYS A 36 -3.33 9.91 0.47
CA CYS A 36 -2.86 11.20 -0.05
C CYS A 36 -3.58 12.40 0.59
N VAL A 37 -4.85 12.24 0.99
CA VAL A 37 -5.64 13.32 1.59
C VAL A 37 -5.24 13.62 3.04
N GLU A 38 -4.66 12.66 3.75
CA GLU A 38 -4.14 12.86 5.09
C GLU A 38 -3.00 13.88 5.10
N ARG A 39 -2.80 14.55 6.22
CA ARG A 39 -1.73 15.55 6.36
C ARG A 39 -0.36 14.86 6.41
N SER A 40 0.69 15.59 6.06
CA SER A 40 2.06 15.08 6.11
C SER A 40 2.51 14.65 7.51
N GLN A 41 1.97 15.25 8.56
CA GLN A 41 2.20 14.79 9.94
C GLN A 41 1.68 13.37 10.21
N ARG A 42 0.69 12.89 9.44
CA ARG A 42 0.13 11.54 9.54
C ARG A 42 0.58 10.63 8.38
N GLY A 43 1.67 10.99 7.70
CA GLY A 43 2.22 10.23 6.58
C GLY A 43 1.54 10.45 5.22
N GLY A 44 0.61 11.40 5.10
CA GLY A 44 -0.06 11.73 3.84
C GLY A 44 0.56 12.91 3.06
N GLU A 45 -0.11 13.36 2.00
CA GLU A 45 0.36 14.47 1.15
C GLU A 45 -0.44 15.77 1.31
N GLY A 46 -1.55 15.73 2.05
CA GLY A 46 -2.51 16.84 2.15
C GLY A 46 -3.25 17.14 0.84
N LYS A 47 -3.25 16.21 -0.13
CA LYS A 47 -3.78 16.41 -1.49
C LYS A 47 -5.02 15.58 -1.75
N LYS A 48 -6.02 16.22 -2.38
CA LYS A 48 -7.23 15.54 -2.83
C LYS A 48 -6.99 14.80 -4.15
N VAL A 49 -6.55 13.55 -4.07
CA VAL A 49 -6.27 12.71 -5.24
C VAL A 49 -7.48 11.83 -5.57
N TRP A 50 -8.28 12.25 -6.56
CA TRP A 50 -9.44 11.51 -7.07
C TRP A 50 -9.04 10.63 -8.26
N LEU A 51 -9.29 9.33 -8.18
CA LEU A 51 -8.83 8.36 -9.18
C LEU A 51 -9.99 7.53 -9.71
N ALA A 52 -9.95 7.22 -11.01
CA ALA A 52 -10.94 6.39 -11.67
C ALA A 52 -10.98 4.98 -11.05
N MET A 53 -12.17 4.50 -10.73
CA MET A 53 -12.35 3.17 -10.13
C MET A 53 -12.48 2.08 -11.21
N LYS A 54 -13.19 2.35 -12.32
CA LYS A 54 -13.47 1.35 -13.36
C LYS A 54 -12.21 0.90 -14.11
N PHE A 55 -11.26 1.80 -14.33
CA PHE A 55 -10.04 1.54 -15.11
C PHE A 55 -8.82 1.27 -14.22
N SER A 56 -9.05 0.69 -13.03
CA SER A 56 -8.03 0.30 -12.05
C SER A 56 -7.00 1.36 -11.64
N ALA A 57 -7.16 2.64 -12.03
CA ALA A 57 -6.25 3.71 -11.66
C ALA A 57 -6.15 3.87 -10.14
N PHE A 58 -7.30 3.82 -9.44
CA PHE A 58 -7.35 3.79 -7.98
C PHE A 58 -6.58 2.59 -7.41
N ASN A 59 -6.84 1.38 -7.94
CA ASN A 59 -6.20 0.15 -7.49
C ASN A 59 -4.68 0.16 -7.70
N TYR A 60 -4.21 0.64 -8.86
CA TYR A 60 -2.80 0.77 -9.20
C TYR A 60 -2.11 1.75 -8.25
N HIS A 61 -2.74 2.90 -8.00
CA HIS A 61 -2.23 3.90 -7.07
C HIS A 61 -2.09 3.34 -5.65
N MET A 62 -3.13 2.69 -5.11
CA MET A 62 -3.05 2.12 -3.75
C MET A 62 -1.94 1.07 -3.63
N GLN A 63 -1.77 0.20 -4.63
CA GLN A 63 -0.76 -0.86 -4.58
C GLN A 63 0.66 -0.35 -4.81
N TYR A 64 0.88 0.60 -5.72
CA TYR A 64 2.23 0.94 -6.19
C TYR A 64 2.73 2.32 -5.75
N ALA A 65 1.85 3.19 -5.24
CA ALA A 65 2.24 4.43 -4.57
C ALA A 65 2.26 4.28 -3.04
N HIS A 66 1.43 3.39 -2.49
CA HIS A 66 1.28 3.23 -1.03
C HIS A 66 1.51 1.81 -0.50
N GLY A 67 1.71 0.82 -1.38
CA GLY A 67 1.93 -0.56 -0.93
C GLY A 67 0.74 -1.19 -0.23
N ILE A 68 -0.49 -0.75 -0.52
CA ILE A 68 -1.71 -1.28 0.12
C ILE A 68 -2.34 -2.36 -0.75
N SER A 69 -2.57 -3.53 -0.16
CA SER A 69 -3.23 -4.65 -0.80
C SER A 69 -4.72 -4.39 -0.99
N SER A 70 -5.22 -4.59 -2.22
CA SER A 70 -6.66 -4.55 -2.49
C SER A 70 -7.43 -5.68 -1.80
N THR A 71 -6.73 -6.77 -1.49
CA THR A 71 -7.34 -7.97 -0.93
C THR A 71 -7.51 -7.86 0.57
N THR A 72 -6.47 -7.45 1.29
CA THR A 72 -6.51 -7.34 2.76
C THR A 72 -6.95 -5.96 3.24
N GLY A 73 -6.80 -4.93 2.40
CA GLY A 73 -7.00 -3.54 2.83
C GLY A 73 -5.84 -2.97 3.65
N LEU A 74 -4.77 -3.74 3.84
CA LEU A 74 -3.63 -3.42 4.70
C LEU A 74 -2.34 -3.27 3.87
N PRO A 75 -1.26 -2.71 4.44
CA PRO A 75 0.04 -2.69 3.80
C PRO A 75 0.52 -4.10 3.43
N PHE A 76 1.28 -4.21 2.34
CA PHE A 76 1.96 -5.45 2.00
C PHE A 76 3.03 -5.77 3.04
N SER A 77 3.10 -7.04 3.45
CA SER A 77 4.15 -7.49 4.37
C SER A 77 5.56 -7.15 3.85
N PRO A 78 6.46 -6.66 4.72
CA PRO A 78 7.87 -6.49 4.40
C PRO A 78 8.58 -7.82 4.08
N PRO A 79 9.78 -7.75 3.49
CA PRO A 79 10.65 -8.92 3.37
C PRO A 79 11.04 -9.48 4.74
N LEU A 80 11.14 -10.80 4.86
CA LEU A 80 11.61 -11.48 6.07
C LEU A 80 13.10 -11.27 6.35
N ALA A 81 13.87 -10.99 5.30
CA ALA A 81 15.30 -10.76 5.37
C ALA A 81 15.75 -10.00 4.11
N PHE A 82 16.86 -9.28 4.22
CA PHE A 82 17.53 -8.63 3.11
C PHE A 82 18.87 -9.31 2.83
N ARG A 83 19.28 -9.31 1.56
CA ARG A 83 20.63 -9.71 1.14
C ARG A 83 21.07 -8.90 -0.07
N ILE A 84 22.38 -8.79 -0.24
CA ILE A 84 22.97 -8.21 -1.45
C ILE A 84 23.43 -9.36 -2.35
N ALA A 85 22.95 -9.39 -3.59
CA ALA A 85 23.33 -10.38 -4.59
C ALA A 85 24.14 -9.75 -5.73
N PRO A 86 25.24 -10.36 -6.20
CA PRO A 86 25.94 -9.89 -7.38
C PRO A 86 25.06 -10.10 -8.63
N ARG A 87 25.17 -9.18 -9.59
CA ARG A 87 24.57 -9.31 -10.93
C ARG A 87 25.66 -9.57 -11.95
N PRO A 88 25.77 -10.80 -12.50
CA PRO A 88 26.66 -11.04 -13.62
C PRO A 88 26.18 -10.21 -14.84
N ASN A 89 27.11 -9.69 -15.63
CA ASN A 89 26.86 -8.95 -16.88
C ASN A 89 26.16 -7.58 -16.72
N SER A 90 26.46 -6.81 -15.68
CA SER A 90 25.96 -5.42 -15.56
C SER A 90 26.60 -4.48 -16.60
N SER A 91 25.77 -3.73 -17.34
CA SER A 91 26.22 -2.66 -18.25
C SER A 91 26.68 -1.39 -17.50
N LYS A 92 27.29 -0.43 -18.22
CA LYS A 92 27.88 0.83 -17.70
C LYS A 92 26.92 1.67 -16.84
N ASN A 93 25.60 1.52 -17.00
CA ASN A 93 24.56 2.23 -16.26
C ASN A 93 23.70 1.33 -15.35
N GLU A 94 24.19 0.13 -15.06
CA GLU A 94 23.52 -0.84 -14.21
C GLU A 94 24.29 -1.13 -12.94
N LYS A 95 23.55 -1.43 -11.88
CA LYS A 95 24.14 -1.85 -10.61
C LYS A 95 24.75 -3.24 -10.76
N GLN A 96 26.00 -3.37 -10.30
CA GLN A 96 26.75 -4.63 -10.22
C GLN A 96 26.25 -5.54 -9.10
N LYS A 97 25.59 -4.96 -8.09
CA LYS A 97 24.97 -5.65 -6.96
C LYS A 97 23.54 -5.16 -6.83
N ILE A 98 22.64 -6.04 -6.43
CA ILE A 98 21.25 -5.70 -6.21
C ILE A 98 20.80 -6.18 -4.83
N GLU A 99 20.08 -5.32 -4.12
CA GLU A 99 19.43 -5.73 -2.88
C GLU A 99 18.20 -6.60 -3.18
N GLN A 100 18.08 -7.70 -2.44
CA GLN A 100 16.96 -8.63 -2.53
C GLN A 100 16.31 -8.83 -1.16
N GLY A 101 14.99 -8.91 -1.15
CA GLY A 101 14.18 -9.26 0.01
C GLY A 101 13.65 -10.69 -0.09
N ARG A 102 13.61 -11.43 1.03
CA ARG A 102 13.03 -12.78 1.11
C ARG A 102 11.51 -12.69 1.34
N CYS A 103 10.73 -13.20 0.39
CA CYS A 103 9.26 -13.25 0.51
C CYS A 103 8.82 -14.30 1.54
N HIS A 104 7.89 -13.93 2.43
CA HIS A 104 7.32 -14.87 3.41
C HIS A 104 6.45 -15.95 2.76
N LYS A 105 5.79 -15.62 1.64
CA LYS A 105 4.87 -16.53 0.97
C LYS A 105 5.57 -17.50 0.03
N CYS A 106 6.31 -16.99 -0.95
CA CYS A 106 6.96 -17.84 -1.95
C CYS A 106 8.38 -18.26 -1.56
N LEU A 107 8.92 -17.73 -0.46
CA LEU A 107 10.27 -18.00 0.04
C LEU A 107 11.42 -17.64 -0.91
N LYS A 108 11.10 -17.00 -2.05
CA LYS A 108 12.08 -16.53 -3.04
C LYS A 108 12.71 -15.21 -2.61
N TRP A 109 13.94 -15.00 -3.06
CA TRP A 109 14.63 -13.73 -2.98
C TRP A 109 14.27 -12.87 -4.20
N VAL A 110 13.71 -11.70 -3.94
CA VAL A 110 13.15 -10.80 -4.96
C VAL A 110 13.87 -9.47 -4.88
N ALA A 111 14.23 -8.89 -6.02
CA ALA A 111 14.82 -7.56 -6.06
C ALA A 111 13.88 -6.52 -5.43
N VAL A 112 14.39 -5.75 -4.46
CA VAL A 112 13.65 -4.66 -3.81
C VAL A 112 13.92 -3.31 -4.45
N GLU A 113 14.88 -3.26 -5.37
CA GLU A 113 15.28 -2.06 -6.10
C GLU A 113 15.44 -2.31 -7.61
N GLY A 114 15.61 -1.23 -8.37
CA GLY A 114 15.81 -1.29 -9.81
C GLY A 114 17.25 -1.58 -10.22
N ILE A 115 17.43 -2.14 -11.41
CA ILE A 115 18.77 -2.44 -11.98
C ILE A 115 19.54 -1.19 -12.38
N LYS A 116 18.84 -0.09 -12.69
CA LYS A 116 19.47 1.15 -13.12
C LYS A 116 20.07 1.84 -11.91
N THR A 117 21.18 2.56 -12.13
CA THR A 117 21.82 3.38 -11.08
C THR A 117 20.96 4.56 -10.64
N MET A 118 19.92 4.92 -11.40
CA MET A 118 18.98 5.99 -11.06
C MET A 118 18.06 5.60 -9.91
N THR A 119 17.74 6.58 -9.07
CA THR A 119 16.80 6.43 -7.95
C THR A 119 15.36 6.35 -8.43
N CYS A 120 14.59 5.39 -7.91
CA CYS A 120 13.15 5.35 -8.14
C CYS A 120 12.41 6.32 -7.23
N LYS A 121 11.36 6.97 -7.78
CA LYS A 121 10.51 7.91 -7.03
C LYS A 121 9.81 7.27 -5.83
N VAL A 122 9.45 6.00 -5.97
CA VAL A 122 8.88 5.17 -4.90
C VAL A 122 9.92 4.10 -4.59
N LYS A 123 10.43 4.12 -3.35
CA LYS A 123 11.59 3.30 -2.95
C LYS A 123 11.25 1.81 -2.99
N GLU A 124 10.07 1.43 -2.48
CA GLU A 124 9.62 0.06 -2.30
C GLU A 124 8.86 -0.51 -3.52
N LEU A 125 8.81 0.23 -4.63
CA LEU A 125 7.99 -0.10 -5.81
C LEU A 125 8.22 -1.52 -6.33
N PHE A 126 9.48 -1.96 -6.38
CA PHE A 126 9.82 -3.29 -6.91
C PHE A 126 9.32 -4.40 -5.98
N TRP A 127 9.43 -4.20 -4.68
CA TRP A 127 8.85 -5.10 -3.69
C TRP A 127 7.33 -5.17 -3.82
N TRP A 128 6.65 -4.02 -3.90
CA TRP A 128 5.20 -3.98 -3.99
C TRP A 128 4.65 -4.61 -5.27
N LYS A 129 5.37 -4.54 -6.39
CA LYS A 129 5.04 -5.30 -7.62
C LYS A 129 5.03 -6.80 -7.38
N HIS A 130 6.01 -7.32 -6.66
CA HIS A 130 6.00 -8.71 -6.24
C HIS A 130 4.86 -9.00 -5.26
N ALA A 131 4.72 -8.20 -4.21
CA ALA A 131 3.72 -8.41 -3.17
C ALA A 131 2.28 -8.42 -3.72
N ALA A 132 1.95 -7.49 -4.62
CA ALA A 132 0.63 -7.40 -5.29
C ALA A 132 0.27 -8.69 -6.06
N SER A 133 1.25 -9.30 -6.73
CA SER A 133 1.03 -10.55 -7.45
C SER A 133 1.09 -11.78 -6.54
N CYS A 134 1.96 -11.75 -5.51
CA CYS A 134 2.28 -12.90 -4.68
C CYS A 134 1.41 -13.01 -3.42
N HIS A 135 1.35 -12.01 -2.55
CA HIS A 135 0.88 -12.13 -1.16
C HIS A 135 -0.61 -12.55 -1.07
N LYS A 136 -1.49 -11.94 -1.86
CA LYS A 136 -2.96 -12.14 -1.79
C LYS A 136 -3.47 -11.89 -0.36
N LYS A 137 -4.04 -12.90 0.31
CA LYS A 137 -4.48 -12.85 1.71
C LYS A 137 -3.39 -13.25 2.72
N SER A 138 -2.22 -13.67 2.26
CA SER A 138 -1.14 -14.12 3.14
C SER A 138 -0.39 -12.90 3.70
N ILE A 139 -0.35 -12.82 5.02
CA ILE A 139 0.40 -11.84 5.80
C ILE A 139 1.39 -12.56 6.71
N VAL A 140 2.46 -11.88 7.13
CA VAL A 140 3.35 -12.41 8.16
C VAL A 140 2.64 -12.35 9.52
N LYS A 141 2.91 -13.34 10.38
CA LYS A 141 2.29 -13.41 11.71
C LYS A 141 2.88 -12.32 12.61
N GLY A 142 2.02 -11.64 13.37
CA GLY A 142 2.42 -10.58 14.29
C GLY A 142 2.67 -9.22 13.62
N GLU A 143 2.29 -9.05 12.35
CA GLU A 143 2.28 -7.73 11.71
C GLU A 143 0.93 -7.03 11.93
N GLY A 144 0.95 -5.69 11.90
CA GLY A 144 -0.25 -4.85 12.07
C GLY A 144 -0.28 -4.05 13.38
N ASP A 145 0.80 -4.05 14.15
CA ASP A 145 0.91 -3.26 15.36
C ASP A 145 0.79 -1.75 15.05
N PRO A 146 0.10 -0.98 15.91
CA PRO A 146 -0.01 0.45 15.74
C PRO A 146 1.38 1.09 15.82
N PHE A 147 1.66 1.99 14.89
CA PHE A 147 2.86 2.82 14.96
C PHE A 147 2.73 3.90 16.04
N GLU A 148 1.53 4.44 16.21
CA GLU A 148 1.18 5.46 17.21
C GLU A 148 -0.16 5.09 17.87
N ASP A 149 -0.21 5.11 19.20
CA ASP A 149 -1.44 4.95 19.98
C ASP A 149 -2.06 6.35 20.22
N ASP A 150 -2.68 6.88 19.17
CA ASP A 150 -3.39 8.16 19.19
C ASP A 150 -4.90 7.99 19.43
N ASP A 151 -5.61 9.10 19.61
CA ASP A 151 -7.06 9.09 19.80
C ASP A 151 -7.81 8.51 18.59
N VAL A 152 -7.21 8.59 17.38
CA VAL A 152 -7.79 7.98 16.18
C VAL A 152 -7.70 6.46 16.26
N PHE A 153 -6.56 5.92 16.65
CA PHE A 153 -6.35 4.48 16.82
C PHE A 153 -7.32 3.91 17.86
N LYS A 154 -7.44 4.53 19.04
CA LYS A 154 -8.41 4.12 20.07
C LYS A 154 -9.83 4.06 19.52
N ARG A 155 -10.22 5.08 18.75
CA ARG A 155 -11.55 5.11 18.13
C ARG A 155 -11.74 4.01 17.07
N LEU A 156 -10.69 3.68 16.31
CA LEU A 156 -10.73 2.57 15.35
C LEU A 156 -10.88 1.22 16.05
N VAL A 157 -10.19 1.01 17.18
CA VAL A 157 -10.31 -0.20 18.02
C VAL A 157 -11.73 -0.34 18.57
N GLU A 158 -12.32 0.74 19.10
CA GLU A 158 -13.72 0.73 19.55
C GLU A 158 -14.69 0.33 18.44
N LEU A 159 -14.50 0.87 17.23
CA LEU A 159 -15.33 0.54 16.07
C LEU A 159 -15.17 -0.92 15.62
N ASP A 160 -13.96 -1.46 15.73
CA ASP A 160 -13.66 -2.85 15.33
C ASP A 160 -14.28 -3.84 16.33
N GLY A 161 -14.14 -3.55 17.63
CA GLY A 161 -14.78 -4.31 18.70
C GLY A 161 -16.31 -4.28 18.63
N ALA A 162 -16.90 -3.17 18.20
CA ALA A 162 -18.34 -3.05 17.99
C ALA A 162 -18.84 -3.87 16.79
N GLN A 163 -18.05 -4.03 15.72
CA GLN A 163 -18.40 -4.83 14.55
C GLN A 163 -18.35 -6.35 14.81
N THR A 164 -17.64 -6.79 15.85
CA THR A 164 -17.50 -8.22 16.19
C THR A 164 -18.67 -8.74 17.04
N GLN A 165 -19.54 -7.84 17.54
CA GLN A 165 -20.67 -8.16 18.43
C GLN A 165 -22.03 -8.21 17.70
N THR A 166 -22.05 -8.06 16.38
CA THR A 166 -23.24 -8.12 15.52
C THR A 166 -23.12 -9.24 14.50
#